data_AF-A0A2C5XPF0-F1
#
_entry.id   AF-A0A2C5XPF0-F1
#
_cell.length_a   1.000
_cell.length_b   1.000
_cell.length_c   1.000
_cell.angle_alpha   90.00
_cell.angle_beta   90.00
_cell.angle_gamma   90.00
#
_symmetry.space_group_name_H-M   'P 1'
#
loop_
_entity.id
_entity.type
_entity.pdbx_description
1 polymer ?
#
loop_
_entity_poly.entity_id
_entity_poly.type
_entity_poly.pdbx_seq_one_letter_code
_entity_poly.pdbx_strand_id
1 'polypeptide(L)'
;MILDDLAIPNLTYDIVEASSRIGGRVYTHRFSQEKHDYYDVGAMRYPDIPIMQRAFDLFERIAVPQIPYLMRGTNCPQLFNDWLYRSEIKDPFGVSQKNGGDVPSQVVGNEDKILRRAVQPYQEMLQTNFEKGFNSLMRLDDYSTREYLLQGGLEPWKIEPYNFHAVEWMETQSTSTNYFYQSFSENVIDSLSFHSLVSDLKWVCIDGGSSLITDTMAKETNGGGRNFAM
;
A
#
# COMPACT_ATOMS: atom_id res chain seq x y z
N MET A 1 -0.52 11.80 -22.89
CA MET A 1 0.04 10.54 -23.42
C MET A 1 -0.99 9.60 -24.08
N ILE A 2 -2.15 9.26 -23.51
CA ILE A 2 -3.13 8.38 -24.22
C ILE A 2 -3.75 9.07 -25.44
N LEU A 3 -4.31 10.27 -25.25
CA LEU A 3 -4.94 11.01 -26.36
C LEU A 3 -3.93 11.36 -27.45
N ASP A 4 -2.68 11.63 -27.05
CA ASP A 4 -1.57 11.89 -27.99
C ASP A 4 -1.24 10.63 -28.81
N ASP A 5 -1.16 9.46 -28.16
CA ASP A 5 -0.86 8.16 -28.78
C ASP A 5 -1.96 7.72 -29.77
N LEU A 6 -3.22 8.00 -29.44
CA LEU A 6 -4.36 7.71 -30.31
C LEU A 6 -4.42 8.63 -31.54
N ALA A 7 -3.72 9.77 -31.51
CA ALA A 7 -3.61 10.74 -32.61
C ALA A 7 -4.97 11.09 -33.26
N ILE A 8 -6.01 11.29 -32.43
CA ILE A 8 -7.39 11.50 -32.89
C ILE A 8 -7.46 12.81 -33.71
N PRO A 9 -7.89 12.78 -34.98
CA PRO A 9 -7.92 13.97 -35.82
C PRO A 9 -8.78 15.09 -35.23
N ASN A 10 -8.22 16.30 -35.17
CA ASN A 10 -8.87 17.53 -34.71
C ASN A 10 -9.28 17.54 -33.22
N LEU A 11 -8.89 16.53 -32.44
CA LEU A 11 -9.07 16.55 -30.99
C LEU A 11 -7.91 17.33 -30.35
N THR A 12 -8.24 18.21 -29.42
CA THR A 12 -7.28 18.94 -28.57
C THR A 12 -7.78 18.93 -27.13
N TYR A 13 -6.89 19.25 -26.18
CA TYR A 13 -7.22 19.31 -24.77
C TYR A 13 -6.36 20.36 -24.06
N ASP A 14 -6.89 20.92 -22.98
CA ASP A 14 -6.16 21.78 -22.06
C ASP A 14 -6.03 21.06 -20.71
N ILE A 15 -4.84 21.13 -20.10
CA ILE A 15 -4.60 20.63 -18.74
C ILE A 15 -4.39 21.85 -17.84
N VAL A 16 -5.33 22.06 -16.91
CA VAL A 16 -5.28 23.16 -15.94
C VAL A 16 -4.87 22.61 -14.57
N GLU A 17 -3.68 22.97 -14.13
CA GLU A 17 -3.14 22.64 -12.80
C GLU A 17 -3.12 23.90 -11.94
N ALA A 18 -3.60 23.79 -10.69
CA ALA A 18 -3.70 24.92 -9.78
C ALA A 18 -2.35 25.27 -9.13
N SER A 19 -1.53 24.26 -8.88
CA SER A 19 -0.18 24.38 -8.34
C SER A 19 0.79 24.91 -9.38
N SER A 20 1.84 25.60 -8.93
CA SER A 20 2.99 25.93 -9.81
C SER A 20 3.86 24.71 -10.14
N ARG A 21 3.61 23.57 -9.47
CA ARG A 21 4.34 22.31 -9.64
C ARG A 21 3.42 21.22 -10.20
N ILE A 22 3.88 20.52 -11.23
CA ILE A 22 3.22 19.35 -11.80
C ILE A 22 3.39 18.09 -10.93
N GLY A 23 2.50 17.12 -11.09
CA GLY A 23 2.64 15.75 -10.54
C GLY A 23 1.90 15.47 -9.24
N GLY A 24 1.36 16.49 -8.55
CA GLY A 24 0.49 16.30 -7.39
C GLY A 24 1.13 15.46 -6.28
N ARG A 25 0.54 14.29 -5.98
CA ARG A 25 1.01 13.32 -4.95
C ARG A 25 2.18 12.43 -5.41
N VAL A 26 2.67 12.60 -6.65
CA VAL A 26 3.98 12.10 -7.06
C VAL A 26 4.94 13.26 -6.89
N TYR A 27 5.73 13.23 -5.82
CA TYR A 27 6.59 14.35 -5.46
C TYR A 27 7.85 13.89 -4.73
N THR A 28 8.98 14.30 -5.26
CA THR A 28 10.33 14.11 -4.74
C THR A 28 10.84 15.45 -4.23
N HIS A 29 11.13 15.52 -2.94
CA HIS A 29 11.85 16.65 -2.37
C HIS A 29 13.35 16.39 -2.49
N ARG A 30 14.08 17.32 -3.10
CA ARG A 30 15.55 17.28 -3.21
C ARG A 30 16.16 18.31 -2.28
N PHE A 31 17.10 17.88 -1.44
CA PHE A 31 17.83 18.78 -0.54
C PHE A 31 18.97 19.50 -1.28
N SER A 32 19.58 18.83 -2.25
CA SER A 32 20.64 19.39 -3.10
C SER A 32 20.59 18.80 -4.53
N GLN A 33 21.63 19.07 -5.32
CA GLN A 33 21.82 18.48 -6.65
C GLN A 33 22.56 17.14 -6.62
N GLU A 34 22.98 16.68 -5.42
CA GLU A 34 23.64 15.39 -5.28
C GLU A 34 22.70 14.24 -5.63
N LYS A 35 23.23 13.20 -6.29
CA LYS A 35 22.42 12.16 -6.96
C LYS A 35 21.35 11.53 -6.07
N HIS A 36 21.68 11.21 -4.82
CA HIS A 36 20.80 10.52 -3.88
C HIS A 36 20.37 11.39 -2.70
N ASP A 37 20.53 12.71 -2.78
CA ASP A 37 20.17 13.63 -1.69
C ASP A 37 18.72 14.12 -1.83
N TYR A 38 17.80 13.17 -1.72
CA TYR A 38 16.37 13.38 -1.88
C TYR A 38 15.55 12.39 -1.07
N TYR A 39 14.26 12.68 -0.91
CA TYR A 39 13.25 11.68 -0.52
C TYR A 39 11.94 11.91 -1.29
N ASP A 40 11.16 10.86 -1.47
CA ASP A 40 9.81 10.96 -2.02
C ASP A 40 8.83 11.32 -0.91
N VAL A 41 8.16 12.47 -1.06
CA VAL A 41 7.10 12.96 -0.16
C VAL A 41 5.82 12.14 -0.35
N GLY A 42 5.59 11.65 -1.57
CA GLY A 42 4.40 10.91 -1.95
C GLY A 42 4.70 9.46 -2.35
N ALA A 43 4.29 9.06 -3.55
CA ALA A 43 4.58 7.72 -4.06
C ALA A 43 6.09 7.46 -4.08
N MET A 44 6.52 6.30 -3.56
CA MET A 44 7.95 5.97 -3.40
C MET A 44 8.31 4.50 -3.61
N ARG A 45 7.33 3.59 -3.55
CA ARG A 45 7.53 2.15 -3.59
C ARG A 45 6.38 1.50 -4.34
N TYR A 46 6.69 0.56 -5.21
CA TYR A 46 5.76 -0.05 -6.16
C TYR A 46 5.91 -1.57 -6.07
N PRO A 47 4.90 -2.32 -5.58
CA PRO A 47 4.94 -3.78 -5.55
C PRO A 47 4.68 -4.32 -6.95
N ASP A 48 5.52 -5.25 -7.40
CA ASP A 48 5.37 -5.97 -8.66
C ASP A 48 4.30 -7.07 -8.50
N ILE A 49 3.05 -6.69 -8.68
CA ILE A 49 1.87 -7.55 -8.58
C ILE A 49 0.92 -7.31 -9.76
N PRO A 50 0.08 -8.30 -10.13
CA PRO A 50 -0.78 -8.21 -11.32
C PRO A 50 -1.65 -6.95 -11.38
N ILE A 51 -2.19 -6.50 -10.25
CA ILE A 51 -3.04 -5.29 -10.20
C ILE A 51 -2.26 -3.98 -10.44
N MET A 52 -0.93 -4.00 -10.28
CA MET A 52 -0.03 -2.86 -10.50
C MET A 52 0.62 -2.89 -11.89
N GLN A 53 0.36 -3.89 -12.74
CA GLN A 53 1.04 -4.07 -14.03
C GLN A 53 0.99 -2.82 -14.90
N ARG A 54 -0.15 -2.11 -14.94
CA ARG A 54 -0.29 -0.87 -15.72
C ARG A 54 0.69 0.23 -15.30
N ALA A 55 1.07 0.29 -14.02
CA ALA A 55 2.09 1.23 -13.54
C ALA A 55 3.48 0.84 -14.06
N PHE A 56 3.81 -0.45 -14.09
CA PHE A 56 5.07 -0.95 -14.64
C PHE A 56 5.13 -0.78 -16.17
N ASP A 57 4.04 -1.05 -16.89
CA ASP A 57 3.94 -0.77 -18.33
C ASP A 57 4.21 0.72 -18.62
N LEU A 58 3.69 1.61 -17.76
CA LEU A 58 4.01 3.04 -17.83
C LEU A 58 5.51 3.26 -17.60
N PHE A 59 6.10 2.70 -16.55
CA PHE A 59 7.52 2.88 -16.23
C PHE A 59 8.44 2.43 -17.36
N GLU A 60 8.11 1.32 -18.01
CA GLU A 60 8.79 0.84 -19.21
C GLU A 60 8.63 1.80 -20.39
N ARG A 61 7.40 2.27 -20.65
CA ARG A 61 7.09 3.22 -21.74
C ARG A 61 7.91 4.50 -21.63
N ILE A 62 8.02 5.07 -20.43
CA ILE A 62 8.75 6.33 -20.19
C ILE A 62 10.20 6.11 -19.74
N ALA A 63 10.68 4.85 -19.77
CA ALA A 63 12.04 4.45 -19.44
C ALA A 63 12.61 5.04 -18.13
N VAL A 64 11.79 5.13 -17.07
CA VAL A 64 12.28 5.59 -15.76
C VAL A 64 13.16 4.52 -15.11
N PRO A 65 14.27 4.92 -14.46
CA PRO A 65 15.23 3.97 -13.89
C PRO A 65 14.64 3.30 -12.63
N GLN A 66 14.45 1.98 -12.71
CA GLN A 66 13.89 1.17 -11.63
C GLN A 66 15.00 0.45 -10.86
N ILE A 67 14.93 0.48 -9.53
CA ILE A 67 15.85 -0.26 -8.64
C ILE A 67 15.06 -1.01 -7.55
N PRO A 68 15.62 -2.07 -6.94
CA PRO A 68 14.95 -2.78 -5.85
C PRO A 68 14.69 -1.88 -4.64
N TYR A 69 13.48 -1.93 -4.11
CA TYR A 69 13.10 -1.34 -2.83
C TYR A 69 13.11 -2.43 -1.75
N LEU A 70 13.87 -2.24 -0.68
CA LEU A 70 13.96 -3.20 0.43
C LEU A 70 12.84 -2.96 1.44
N MET A 71 11.70 -3.63 1.25
CA MET A 71 10.57 -3.50 2.20
C MET A 71 10.87 -4.08 3.58
N ARG A 72 11.77 -5.08 3.66
CA ARG A 72 12.30 -5.62 4.92
C ARG A 72 13.81 -5.60 4.87
N GLY A 73 14.44 -4.88 5.79
CA GLY A 73 15.88 -4.85 5.98
C GLY A 73 16.36 -5.86 7.03
N THR A 74 17.68 -5.94 7.19
CA THR A 74 18.30 -6.67 8.30
C THR A 74 18.52 -5.73 9.48
N ASN A 75 18.42 -6.24 10.71
CA ASN A 75 18.65 -5.50 11.95
C ASN A 75 17.78 -4.22 12.12
N CYS A 76 16.58 -4.18 11.53
CA CYS A 76 15.62 -3.10 11.74
C CYS A 76 14.98 -3.24 13.13
N PRO A 77 15.19 -2.29 14.07
CA PRO A 77 14.63 -2.41 15.42
C PRO A 77 13.11 -2.19 15.39
N GLN A 78 12.41 -2.92 16.26
CA GLN A 78 11.00 -2.69 16.59
C GLN A 78 10.93 -2.40 18.09
N LEU A 79 10.27 -1.30 18.46
CA LEU A 79 10.17 -0.82 19.84
C LEU A 79 8.71 -0.54 20.15
N PHE A 80 8.16 -1.29 21.11
CA PHE A 80 6.81 -1.05 21.66
C PHE A 80 6.88 -1.18 23.17
N ASN A 81 6.09 -0.36 23.87
CA ASN A 81 6.05 -0.33 25.34
C ASN A 81 7.45 -0.18 25.96
N ASP A 82 8.31 0.65 25.37
CA ASP A 82 9.72 0.85 25.75
C ASP A 82 10.62 -0.42 25.69
N TRP A 83 10.15 -1.49 25.07
CA TRP A 83 10.86 -2.76 24.96
C TRP A 83 11.22 -3.07 23.51
N LEU A 84 12.50 -3.35 23.27
CA LEU A 84 12.97 -3.78 21.96
C LEU A 84 12.55 -5.22 21.68
N TYR A 85 12.10 -5.47 20.45
CA TYR A 85 11.73 -6.80 19.99
C TYR A 85 12.90 -7.78 20.11
N ARG A 86 12.60 -8.98 20.64
CA ARG A 86 13.53 -10.09 20.84
C ARG A 86 12.83 -11.40 20.51
N SER A 87 13.28 -12.08 19.45
CA SER A 87 12.64 -13.28 18.89
C SER A 87 12.54 -14.46 19.85
N GLU A 88 13.41 -14.51 20.85
CA GLU A 88 13.48 -15.54 21.88
C GLU A 88 12.46 -15.33 23.01
N ILE A 89 11.78 -14.17 23.05
CA ILE A 89 10.79 -13.81 24.08
C ILE A 89 9.39 -13.93 23.48
N LYS A 90 8.52 -14.71 24.12
CA LYS A 90 7.14 -14.96 23.63
C LYS A 90 6.25 -13.70 23.61
N ASP A 91 6.41 -12.83 24.59
CA ASP A 91 5.76 -11.52 24.67
C ASP A 91 6.87 -10.46 24.80
N PRO A 92 7.52 -10.10 23.68
CA PRO A 92 8.74 -9.30 23.69
C PRO A 92 8.51 -7.87 24.17
N PHE A 93 7.25 -7.43 24.20
CA PHE A 93 6.86 -6.07 24.59
C PHE A 93 6.16 -6.00 25.96
N GLY A 94 5.93 -7.14 26.62
CA GLY A 94 5.30 -7.20 27.93
C GLY A 94 3.85 -6.68 27.96
N VAL A 95 3.14 -6.75 26.83
CA VAL A 95 1.79 -6.15 26.68
C VAL A 95 0.67 -7.12 27.02
N SER A 96 0.98 -8.41 27.20
CA SER A 96 -0.05 -9.42 27.45
C SER A 96 -0.58 -9.40 28.88
N GLN A 97 -1.79 -9.94 29.06
CA GLN A 97 -2.42 -10.16 30.37
C GLN A 97 -1.54 -10.93 31.36
N LYS A 98 -0.73 -11.89 30.88
CA LYS A 98 0.21 -12.65 31.72
C LYS A 98 1.35 -11.80 32.28
N ASN A 99 1.68 -10.69 31.61
CA ASN A 99 2.74 -9.77 32.01
C ASN A 99 2.18 -8.44 32.53
N GLY A 100 0.88 -8.39 32.88
CA GLY A 100 0.25 -7.23 33.51
C GLY A 100 -0.33 -6.19 32.54
N GLY A 101 -0.35 -6.46 31.24
CA GLY A 101 -1.08 -5.66 30.24
C GLY A 101 -2.51 -6.15 29.99
N ASP A 102 -3.15 -5.62 28.95
CA ASP A 102 -4.56 -5.95 28.63
C ASP A 102 -4.73 -6.86 27.41
N VAL A 103 -3.65 -7.10 26.64
CA VAL A 103 -3.74 -7.88 25.41
C VAL A 103 -3.89 -9.37 25.75
N PRO A 104 -4.91 -10.07 25.22
CA PRO A 104 -5.05 -11.51 25.46
C PRO A 104 -3.78 -12.26 25.04
N SER A 105 -3.22 -13.07 25.93
CA SER A 105 -1.90 -13.70 25.71
C SER A 105 -1.81 -14.62 24.49
N GLN A 106 -2.95 -15.11 23.97
CA GLN A 106 -3.01 -15.89 22.74
C GLN A 106 -2.90 -15.04 21.47
N VAL A 107 -3.16 -13.73 21.56
CA VAL A 107 -3.09 -12.80 20.42
C VAL A 107 -1.66 -12.32 20.22
N VAL A 108 -0.91 -12.09 21.30
CA VAL A 108 0.49 -11.65 21.23
C VAL A 108 1.35 -12.67 20.46
N GLY A 109 1.99 -12.21 19.39
CA GLY A 109 2.79 -13.00 18.44
C GLY A 109 1.98 -13.75 17.38
N ASN A 110 0.65 -13.61 17.35
CA ASN A 110 -0.24 -14.26 16.37
C ASN A 110 -1.07 -13.27 15.55
N GLU A 111 -0.83 -11.97 15.67
CA GLU A 111 -1.61 -10.88 15.08
C GLU A 111 -1.68 -11.02 13.55
N ASP A 112 -0.52 -11.16 12.90
CA ASP A 112 -0.42 -11.35 11.44
C ASP A 112 -1.19 -12.60 10.98
N LYS A 113 -1.07 -13.71 11.71
CA LYS A 113 -1.80 -14.94 11.39
C LYS A 113 -3.32 -14.77 11.51
N ILE A 114 -3.78 -14.06 12.54
CA ILE A 114 -5.20 -13.78 12.77
C ILE A 114 -5.73 -12.88 11.65
N LEU A 115 -5.05 -11.77 11.37
CA LEU A 115 -5.45 -10.81 10.34
C LEU A 115 -5.45 -11.45 8.95
N ARG A 116 -4.43 -12.24 8.60
CA ARG A 116 -4.40 -12.99 7.33
C ARG A 116 -5.60 -13.91 7.18
N ARG A 117 -5.96 -14.66 8.23
CA ARG A 117 -7.14 -15.53 8.20
C ARG A 117 -8.43 -14.74 7.93
N ALA A 118 -8.53 -13.53 8.45
CA ALA A 118 -9.70 -12.67 8.24
C ALA A 118 -9.82 -12.17 6.79
N VAL A 119 -8.69 -11.78 6.16
CA VAL A 119 -8.70 -11.14 4.83
C VAL A 119 -8.48 -12.10 3.66
N GLN A 120 -7.81 -13.23 3.88
CA GLN A 120 -7.35 -14.14 2.83
C GLN A 120 -8.48 -14.63 1.89
N PRO A 121 -9.68 -15.04 2.37
CA PRO A 121 -10.73 -15.49 1.47
C PRO A 121 -11.13 -14.44 0.42
N TYR A 122 -11.14 -13.17 0.81
CA TYR A 122 -11.48 -12.06 -0.08
C TYR A 122 -10.34 -11.74 -1.05
N GLN A 123 -9.09 -11.85 -0.59
CA GLN A 123 -7.91 -11.70 -1.45
C GLN A 123 -7.87 -12.77 -2.56
N GLU A 124 -8.14 -14.02 -2.21
CA GLU A 124 -8.22 -15.13 -3.18
C GLU A 124 -9.32 -14.88 -4.23
N MET A 125 -10.47 -14.34 -3.82
CA MET A 125 -11.53 -13.96 -4.74
C MET A 125 -11.12 -12.82 -5.67
N LEU A 126 -10.47 -11.77 -5.13
CA LEU A 126 -9.96 -10.63 -5.92
C LEU A 126 -8.92 -11.07 -6.95
N GLN A 127 -8.03 -11.99 -6.58
CA GLN A 127 -7.03 -12.53 -7.50
C GLN A 127 -7.64 -13.43 -8.58
N THR A 128 -8.63 -14.25 -8.21
CA THR A 128 -9.29 -15.17 -9.16
C THR A 128 -10.14 -14.42 -10.17
N ASN A 129 -10.92 -13.43 -9.71
CA ASN A 129 -11.74 -12.58 -10.55
C ASN A 129 -11.99 -11.25 -9.83
N PHE A 130 -11.26 -10.21 -10.24
CA PHE A 130 -11.29 -8.92 -9.57
C PHE A 130 -12.71 -8.37 -9.42
N GLU A 131 -13.52 -8.38 -10.48
CA GLU A 131 -14.88 -7.85 -10.45
C GLU A 131 -15.79 -8.61 -9.47
N LYS A 132 -15.80 -9.95 -9.52
CA LYS A 132 -16.59 -10.77 -8.59
C LYS A 132 -16.08 -10.69 -7.15
N GLY A 133 -14.76 -10.62 -6.98
CA GLY A 133 -14.12 -10.43 -5.67
C GLY A 133 -14.49 -9.08 -5.07
N PHE A 134 -14.36 -8.01 -5.85
CA PHE A 134 -14.71 -6.66 -5.44
C PHE A 134 -16.20 -6.53 -5.11
N ASN A 135 -17.09 -7.04 -5.96
CA ASN A 135 -18.53 -7.08 -5.66
C ASN A 135 -18.87 -7.89 -4.40
N SER A 136 -18.03 -8.86 -4.04
CA SER A 136 -18.20 -9.62 -2.80
C SER A 136 -17.69 -8.87 -1.59
N LEU A 137 -16.59 -8.14 -1.74
CA LEU A 137 -16.02 -7.27 -0.72
C LEU A 137 -16.94 -6.09 -0.41
N MET A 138 -17.63 -5.53 -1.42
CA MET A 138 -18.59 -4.43 -1.25
C MET A 138 -19.82 -4.81 -0.40
N ARG A 139 -20.11 -6.11 -0.21
CA ARG A 139 -21.12 -6.55 0.76
C ARG A 139 -20.69 -6.40 2.22
N LEU A 140 -19.42 -6.09 2.46
CA LEU A 140 -18.81 -5.89 3.77
C LEU A 140 -18.41 -4.44 4.01
N ASP A 141 -18.64 -3.55 3.05
CA ASP A 141 -18.16 -2.17 3.09
C ASP A 141 -18.80 -1.35 4.21
N ASP A 142 -19.99 -1.77 4.66
CA ASP A 142 -20.70 -1.19 5.81
C ASP A 142 -19.98 -1.44 7.15
N TYR A 143 -19.05 -2.41 7.20
CA TYR A 143 -18.33 -2.78 8.41
C TYR A 143 -16.96 -2.13 8.45
N SER A 144 -16.59 -1.59 9.61
CA SER A 144 -15.20 -1.26 9.88
C SER A 144 -14.38 -2.54 10.10
N THR A 145 -13.05 -2.48 9.92
CA THR A 145 -12.18 -3.63 10.24
C THR A 145 -12.35 -4.07 11.70
N ARG A 146 -12.45 -3.11 12.62
CA ARG A 146 -12.70 -3.34 14.04
C ARG A 146 -14.02 -4.04 14.27
N GLU A 147 -15.11 -3.55 13.67
CA GLU A 147 -16.43 -4.17 13.80
C GLU A 147 -16.42 -5.62 13.30
N TYR A 148 -15.81 -5.86 12.13
CA TYR A 148 -15.68 -7.20 11.56
C TYR A 148 -14.97 -8.17 12.51
N LEU A 149 -13.85 -7.74 13.12
CA LEU A 149 -13.08 -8.57 14.06
C LEU A 149 -13.80 -8.78 15.40
N LEU A 150 -14.51 -7.76 15.92
CA LEU A 150 -15.29 -7.87 17.15
C LEU A 150 -16.48 -8.84 17.00
N GLN A 151 -17.12 -8.86 15.83
CA GLN A 151 -18.29 -9.71 15.56
C GLN A 151 -17.94 -11.14 15.13
N GLY A 152 -16.67 -11.42 14.81
CA GLY A 152 -16.23 -12.74 14.34
C GLY A 152 -16.48 -12.97 12.85
N GLY A 153 -16.48 -11.90 12.05
CA GLY A 153 -16.72 -11.95 10.60
C GLY A 153 -18.13 -12.41 10.22
N LEU A 154 -18.35 -12.60 8.92
CA LEU A 154 -19.65 -13.02 8.36
C LEU A 154 -19.56 -14.38 7.68
N GLU A 155 -20.71 -15.04 7.52
CA GLU A 155 -20.81 -16.25 6.70
C GLU A 155 -20.39 -15.98 5.24
N PRO A 156 -19.71 -16.92 4.56
CA PRO A 156 -19.30 -18.24 5.04
C PRO A 156 -17.93 -18.27 5.75
N TRP A 157 -17.31 -17.11 5.97
CA TRP A 157 -15.91 -16.96 6.41
C TRP A 157 -15.77 -16.51 7.86
N LYS A 158 -16.62 -17.04 8.75
CA LYS A 158 -16.56 -16.70 10.18
C LYS A 158 -15.19 -16.98 10.79
N ILE A 159 -14.80 -16.10 11.69
CA ILE A 159 -13.62 -16.18 12.54
C ILE A 159 -14.03 -16.13 14.01
N GLU A 160 -13.09 -16.36 14.91
CA GLU A 160 -13.31 -16.13 16.33
C GLU A 160 -13.53 -14.63 16.58
N PRO A 161 -14.55 -14.23 17.37
CA PRO A 161 -14.70 -12.83 17.77
C PRO A 161 -13.59 -12.44 18.75
N TYR A 162 -12.97 -11.29 18.51
CA TYR A 162 -11.90 -10.77 19.35
C TYR A 162 -12.41 -9.66 20.27
N ASN A 163 -11.82 -9.50 21.46
CA ASN A 163 -12.18 -8.38 22.34
C ASN A 163 -11.49 -7.08 21.90
N PHE A 164 -11.86 -5.96 22.53
CA PHE A 164 -11.32 -4.64 22.22
C PHE A 164 -9.78 -4.60 22.24
N HIS A 165 -9.14 -5.10 23.30
CA HIS A 165 -7.67 -5.05 23.44
C HIS A 165 -6.93 -5.95 22.45
N ALA A 166 -7.52 -7.07 22.03
CA ALA A 166 -6.99 -7.89 20.96
C ALA A 166 -6.99 -7.13 19.62
N VAL A 167 -8.12 -6.48 19.30
CA VAL A 167 -8.26 -5.70 18.05
C VAL A 167 -7.35 -4.48 18.07
N GLU A 168 -7.23 -3.80 19.21
CA GLU A 168 -6.31 -2.66 19.39
C GLU A 168 -4.85 -3.05 19.14
N TRP A 169 -4.45 -4.20 19.68
CA TRP A 169 -3.10 -4.72 19.47
C TRP A 169 -2.85 -5.17 18.02
N MET A 170 -3.86 -5.77 17.39
CA MET A 170 -3.80 -6.09 15.95
C MET A 170 -3.64 -4.84 15.09
N GLU A 171 -4.37 -3.75 15.37
CA GLU A 171 -4.21 -2.47 14.66
C GLU A 171 -2.78 -1.93 14.86
N THR A 172 -2.33 -1.87 16.12
CA THR A 172 -1.00 -1.37 16.50
C THR A 172 0.14 -2.08 15.76
N GLN A 173 0.03 -3.41 15.59
CA GLN A 173 1.07 -4.22 14.96
C GLN A 173 1.00 -4.24 13.42
N SER A 174 -0.10 -3.77 12.81
CA SER A 174 -0.33 -3.92 11.36
C SER A 174 -0.44 -2.62 10.59
N THR A 175 -0.94 -1.55 11.19
CA THR A 175 -1.29 -0.31 10.47
C THR A 175 -1.21 0.92 11.38
N SER A 176 -1.68 2.06 10.86
CA SER A 176 -1.71 3.33 11.59
C SER A 176 -2.84 3.36 12.61
N THR A 177 -2.64 4.14 13.67
CA THR A 177 -3.64 4.38 14.72
C THR A 177 -4.99 4.80 14.12
N ASN A 178 -6.05 4.19 14.63
CA ASN A 178 -7.46 4.35 14.22
C ASN A 178 -7.82 3.85 12.82
N TYR A 179 -6.90 3.21 12.10
CA TYR A 179 -7.22 2.72 10.76
C TYR A 179 -8.27 1.60 10.77
N PHE A 180 -8.39 0.81 11.84
CA PHE A 180 -9.44 -0.22 11.93
C PHE A 180 -10.85 0.35 12.16
N TYR A 181 -10.99 1.66 12.42
CA TYR A 181 -12.28 2.34 12.34
C TYR A 181 -12.71 2.67 10.90
N GLN A 182 -11.82 2.50 9.91
CA GLN A 182 -12.16 2.58 8.49
C GLN A 182 -12.69 1.22 7.98
N SER A 183 -13.17 1.20 6.74
CA SER A 183 -13.83 0.04 6.16
C SER A 183 -12.95 -1.20 6.13
N PHE A 184 -13.57 -2.36 6.35
CA PHE A 184 -12.90 -3.66 6.24
C PHE A 184 -12.44 -3.93 4.80
N SER A 185 -13.20 -3.45 3.81
CA SER A 185 -12.84 -3.53 2.40
C SER A 185 -11.47 -2.92 2.11
N GLU A 186 -11.19 -1.72 2.63
CA GLU A 186 -9.90 -1.05 2.46
C GLU A 186 -8.77 -1.84 3.13
N ASN A 187 -9.01 -2.44 4.31
CA ASN A 187 -8.01 -3.28 4.95
C ASN A 187 -7.68 -4.55 4.14
N VAL A 188 -8.68 -5.16 3.49
CA VAL A 188 -8.46 -6.29 2.56
C VAL A 188 -7.60 -5.88 1.37
N ILE A 189 -7.89 -4.72 0.77
CA ILE A 189 -7.16 -4.19 -0.40
C ILE A 189 -5.73 -3.80 0.00
N ASP A 190 -5.55 -3.09 1.11
CA ASP A 190 -4.24 -2.73 1.64
C ASP A 190 -3.40 -3.97 1.93
N SER A 191 -3.99 -4.97 2.60
CA SER A 191 -3.30 -6.23 2.82
C SER A 191 -2.98 -6.98 1.53
N LEU A 192 -3.78 -6.87 0.46
CA LEU A 192 -3.45 -7.46 -0.84
C LEU A 192 -2.22 -6.80 -1.47
N SER A 193 -2.05 -5.48 -1.28
CA SER A 193 -0.90 -4.72 -1.77
C SER A 193 0.40 -5.03 -1.02
N PHE A 194 0.33 -5.36 0.27
CA PHE A 194 1.52 -5.61 1.11
C PHE A 194 1.84 -7.08 1.38
N HIS A 195 0.83 -7.95 1.36
CA HIS A 195 0.91 -9.38 1.68
C HIS A 195 0.34 -10.24 0.55
N SER A 196 0.48 -9.77 -0.69
CA SER A 196 0.09 -10.51 -1.89
C SER A 196 0.50 -11.98 -1.79
N LEU A 197 -0.35 -12.89 -2.28
CA LEU A 197 -0.10 -14.34 -2.31
C LEU A 197 1.09 -14.75 -3.21
N VAL A 198 1.81 -13.79 -3.79
CA VAL A 198 3.03 -14.00 -4.58
C VAL A 198 4.19 -14.33 -3.63
N SER A 199 4.79 -15.51 -3.80
CA SER A 199 5.86 -16.04 -2.93
C SER A 199 7.13 -15.19 -2.91
N ASP A 200 7.44 -14.50 -3.99
CA ASP A 200 8.66 -13.71 -4.19
C ASP A 200 8.34 -12.27 -4.59
N LEU A 201 7.44 -11.62 -3.84
CA LEU A 201 7.01 -10.24 -4.11
C LEU A 201 8.22 -9.29 -4.17
N LYS A 202 8.48 -8.75 -5.37
CA LYS A 202 9.49 -7.72 -5.59
C LYS A 202 8.88 -6.35 -5.38
N TRP A 203 9.64 -5.49 -4.72
CA TRP A 203 9.30 -4.07 -4.58
C TRP A 203 10.31 -3.25 -5.37
N VAL A 204 9.83 -2.21 -6.03
CA VAL A 204 10.63 -1.32 -6.87
C VAL A 204 10.48 0.11 -6.37
N CYS A 205 11.54 0.90 -6.48
CA CYS A 205 11.48 2.36 -6.43
C CYS A 205 12.21 2.95 -7.65
N ILE A 206 12.00 4.25 -7.88
CA ILE A 206 12.63 4.97 -9.00
C ILE A 206 13.96 5.59 -8.53
N ASP A 207 15.08 5.23 -9.16
CA ASP A 207 16.39 5.83 -8.87
C ASP A 207 16.39 7.29 -9.32
N GLY A 208 16.73 8.20 -8.41
CA GLY A 208 16.56 9.65 -8.62
C GLY A 208 15.18 10.18 -8.22
N GLY A 209 14.23 9.36 -7.79
CA GLY A 209 12.96 9.77 -7.18
C GLY A 209 11.76 9.80 -8.12
N SER A 210 10.57 9.60 -7.56
CA SER A 210 9.33 9.35 -8.32
C SER A 210 8.84 10.52 -9.16
N SER A 211 9.28 11.76 -8.93
CA SER A 211 8.95 12.91 -9.80
C SER A 211 9.44 12.72 -11.23
N LEU A 212 10.45 11.87 -11.46
CA LEU A 212 10.90 11.50 -12.81
C LEU A 212 9.76 10.91 -13.65
N ILE A 213 8.80 10.22 -13.03
CA ILE A 213 7.61 9.69 -13.72
C ILE A 213 6.83 10.85 -14.33
N THR A 214 6.42 11.82 -13.51
CA THR A 214 5.58 12.94 -13.95
C THR A 214 6.32 13.92 -14.83
N ASP A 215 7.61 14.15 -14.59
CA ASP A 215 8.45 15.01 -15.41
C ASP A 215 8.60 14.45 -16.83
N THR A 216 8.75 13.12 -16.96
CA THR A 216 8.87 12.46 -18.27
C THR A 216 7.54 12.46 -19.00
N MET A 217 6.43 12.16 -18.30
CA MET A 217 5.08 12.27 -18.86
C MET A 217 4.78 13.68 -19.40
N ALA A 218 5.16 14.72 -18.64
CA ALA A 218 4.97 16.10 -19.06
C ALA A 218 5.83 16.47 -20.27
N LYS A 219 7.08 15.99 -20.34
CA LYS A 219 7.95 16.19 -21.51
C LYS A 219 7.37 15.56 -22.77
N GLU A 220 6.84 14.34 -22.70
CA GLU A 220 6.20 13.69 -23.87
C GLU A 220 4.95 14.43 -24.32
N THR A 221 4.13 14.86 -23.37
CA THR A 221 2.88 15.59 -23.64
C THR A 221 3.17 16.97 -24.27
N ASN A 222 4.21 17.67 -23.81
CA ASN A 222 4.64 18.96 -24.37
C ASN A 222 5.43 18.82 -25.69
N GLY A 223 6.16 17.71 -25.87
CA GLY A 223 6.96 17.42 -27.07
C GLY A 223 6.15 16.96 -28.28
N GLY A 224 4.88 16.58 -28.08
CA GLY A 224 3.91 16.33 -29.15
C GLY A 224 3.38 17.61 -29.82
N GLY A 225 3.68 18.78 -29.24
CA GLY A 225 3.48 20.07 -29.88
C GLY A 225 4.41 20.21 -31.09
N ARG A 226 3.89 19.95 -32.29
CA ARG A 226 4.51 20.37 -33.55
C ARG A 226 5.04 21.80 -33.37
N ASN A 227 6.32 22.00 -33.71
CA ASN A 227 6.93 23.31 -33.89
C ASN A 227 5.93 24.27 -34.57
N PHE A 228 5.35 25.19 -33.80
CA PHE A 228 4.88 26.44 -34.37
C PHE A 228 6.12 27.31 -34.52
N ALA A 229 6.81 27.09 -35.63
CA ALA A 229 7.74 28.08 -36.16
C ALA A 229 6.94 29.37 -36.38
N MET A 230 7.39 30.46 -35.74
CA MET A 230 7.25 31.79 -36.34
C MET A 230 8.20 31.91 -37.52
#